data_AF-A0A820YF79-F1
#
_entry.id   AF-A0A820YF79-F1
#
_cell.length_a   1.000
_cell.length_b   1.000
_cell.length_c   1.000
_cell.angle_alpha   90.00
_cell.angle_beta   90.00
_cell.angle_gamma   90.00
#
_symmetry.space_group_name_H-M   'P 1'
#
loop_
_entity.id
_entity.type
_entity.pdbx_description
1 polymer ?
#
loop_
_entity_poly.entity_id
_entity_poly.type
_entity_poly.pdbx_seq_one_letter_code
_entity_poly.pdbx_strand_id
1 'polypeptide(L)'
;DAQSERQTSIYSPPFYSSPTGYKTRARLYLNGDGNARRTHMSLFFVLMRSVNDPILTFPFSYKVTFCLYDQTPAQRHIIDSFRPDTKSSSFQRPRSDMNIASGIPKFFPLEMIQKEENPYVRDDTMFIKIMVDFEDMQKTLLPYALTLNPGLPTHVQQSMIKQEAEQRYQQKPPD
;
A
#
# COMPACT_ATOMS: atom_id res chain seq x y z
N ASP A 1 18.30 -27.98 -17.93
CA ASP A 1 16.96 -27.55 -17.50
C ASP A 1 16.90 -26.05 -17.23
N ALA A 2 16.63 -25.27 -18.27
CA ALA A 2 16.60 -23.81 -18.21
C ALA A 2 15.59 -23.30 -19.24
N GLN A 3 14.28 -23.48 -19.03
CA GLN A 3 13.26 -22.87 -19.88
C GLN A 3 11.85 -22.91 -19.27
N SER A 4 11.66 -22.14 -18.20
CA SER A 4 10.52 -21.22 -18.08
C SER A 4 10.87 -20.22 -16.99
N GLU A 5 11.30 -19.00 -17.36
CA GLU A 5 11.39 -17.89 -16.42
C GLU A 5 9.97 -17.44 -16.02
N ARG A 6 9.20 -18.31 -15.34
CA ARG A 6 7.95 -17.91 -14.72
C ARG A 6 8.30 -16.81 -13.74
N GLN A 7 7.87 -15.61 -14.05
CA GLN A 7 8.02 -14.46 -13.17
C GLN A 7 7.34 -14.79 -11.84
N THR A 8 8.15 -14.89 -10.79
CA THR A 8 7.68 -15.25 -9.45
C THR A 8 7.08 -13.99 -8.80
N SER A 9 5.78 -14.06 -8.49
CA SER A 9 5.08 -13.04 -7.71
C SER A 9 4.59 -13.63 -6.40
N ILE A 10 4.65 -12.84 -5.34
CA ILE A 10 4.19 -13.21 -4.01
C ILE A 10 2.86 -12.51 -3.75
N TYR A 11 1.92 -13.19 -3.11
CA TYR A 11 0.68 -12.59 -2.64
C TYR A 11 0.69 -12.48 -1.13
N SER A 12 0.20 -11.37 -0.61
CA SER A 12 -0.13 -11.30 0.83
C SER A 12 -1.35 -12.17 1.13
N PRO A 13 -1.55 -12.54 2.41
CA PRO A 13 -2.88 -12.89 2.88
C PRO A 13 -3.91 -11.80 2.53
N PRO A 14 -5.19 -12.15 2.31
CA PRO A 14 -6.24 -11.16 2.18
C PRO A 14 -6.40 -10.33 3.46
N PHE A 15 -6.69 -9.05 3.29
CA PHE A 15 -7.06 -8.13 4.36
C PHE A 15 -8.35 -7.41 3.97
N TYR A 16 -8.99 -6.78 4.95
CA TYR A 16 -10.31 -6.17 4.81
C TYR A 16 -10.28 -4.73 5.29
N SER A 17 -11.07 -3.87 4.64
CA SER A 17 -11.22 -2.48 5.10
C SER A 17 -12.01 -2.36 6.41
N SER A 18 -12.90 -3.31 6.67
CA SER A 18 -13.68 -3.47 7.91
C SER A 18 -14.25 -4.91 7.96
N PRO A 19 -14.87 -5.36 9.06
CA PRO A 19 -15.49 -6.69 9.12
C PRO A 19 -16.51 -6.96 7.98
N THR A 20 -17.18 -5.91 7.50
CA THR A 20 -18.16 -5.97 6.39
C THR A 20 -17.65 -5.28 5.12
N GLY A 21 -16.36 -4.94 5.05
CA GLY A 21 -15.79 -4.08 4.03
C GLY A 21 -15.28 -4.79 2.78
N TYR A 22 -14.51 -4.05 1.99
CA TYR A 22 -13.83 -4.55 0.80
C TYR A 22 -12.79 -5.61 1.19
N LYS A 23 -12.74 -6.71 0.44
CA LYS A 23 -11.68 -7.72 0.55
C LYS A 23 -10.58 -7.41 -0.45
N THR A 24 -9.34 -7.35 0.02
CA THR A 24 -8.20 -6.92 -0.79
C THR A 24 -6.96 -7.76 -0.48
N ARG A 25 -5.95 -7.73 -1.36
CA ARG A 25 -4.62 -8.27 -1.06
C ARG A 25 -3.53 -7.54 -1.84
N ALA A 26 -2.28 -7.75 -1.46
CA ALA A 26 -1.12 -7.29 -2.19
C ALA A 26 -0.62 -8.35 -3.19
N ARG A 27 -0.03 -7.90 -4.29
CA ARG A 27 0.81 -8.71 -5.18
C ARG A 27 2.16 -8.03 -5.33
N LEU A 28 3.23 -8.74 -4.99
CA LEU A 28 4.60 -8.25 -5.00
C LEU A 28 5.42 -9.00 -6.04
N TYR A 29 6.21 -8.26 -6.82
CA TYR A 29 7.25 -8.79 -7.68
C TYR A 29 8.60 -8.27 -7.21
N LEU A 30 9.34 -9.13 -6.52
CA LEU A 30 10.65 -8.77 -5.97
C LEU A 30 11.65 -8.37 -7.06
N ASN A 31 11.55 -8.95 -8.26
CA ASN A 31 12.43 -8.63 -9.40
C ASN A 31 11.72 -7.81 -10.50
N GLY A 32 10.64 -7.12 -10.12
CA GLY A 32 9.88 -6.22 -11.00
C GLY A 32 8.93 -6.90 -11.96
N ASP A 33 8.06 -6.09 -12.56
CA ASP A 33 7.04 -6.48 -13.54
C ASP A 33 7.01 -5.54 -14.76
N GLY A 34 6.68 -6.10 -15.93
CA GLY A 34 6.63 -5.37 -17.19
C GLY A 34 7.92 -4.57 -17.47
N ASN A 35 7.77 -3.25 -17.65
CA ASN A 35 8.87 -2.33 -17.94
C ASN A 35 9.78 -2.03 -16.72
N ALA A 36 9.45 -2.54 -15.54
CA ALA A 36 10.24 -2.38 -14.32
C ALA A 36 11.07 -3.64 -13.97
N ARG A 37 10.92 -4.71 -14.76
CA ARG A 37 11.63 -5.98 -14.57
C ARG A 37 13.14 -5.77 -14.46
N ARG A 38 13.77 -6.44 -13.47
CA ARG A 38 15.21 -6.39 -13.16
C ARG A 38 15.76 -5.01 -12.77
N THR A 39 14.91 -3.99 -12.60
CA THR A 39 15.36 -2.64 -12.22
C THR A 39 14.69 -2.16 -10.94
N HIS A 40 13.42 -2.50 -10.75
CA HIS A 40 12.66 -2.11 -9.56
C HIS A 40 11.88 -3.29 -9.01
N MET A 41 11.55 -3.22 -7.73
CA MET A 41 10.49 -3.99 -7.12
C MET A 41 9.14 -3.37 -7.52
N SER A 42 8.19 -4.21 -7.90
CA SER A 42 6.83 -3.78 -8.28
C SER A 42 5.81 -4.23 -7.25
N LEU A 43 4.94 -3.32 -6.81
CA LEU A 43 3.95 -3.57 -5.79
C LEU A 43 2.55 -3.19 -6.30
N PHE A 44 1.61 -4.13 -6.17
CA PHE A 44 0.26 -3.99 -6.67
C PHE A 44 -0.79 -4.31 -5.60
N PHE A 45 -1.91 -3.61 -5.71
CA PHE A 45 -3.13 -3.81 -4.97
C PHE A 45 -4.10 -4.66 -5.80
N VAL A 46 -4.79 -5.59 -5.14
CA VAL A 46 -5.76 -6.49 -5.76
C VAL A 46 -7.08 -6.38 -5.01
N LEU A 47 -8.12 -5.93 -5.71
CA LEU A 47 -9.49 -6.00 -5.22
C LEU A 47 -10.03 -7.42 -5.44
N MET A 48 -10.60 -8.02 -4.39
CA MET A 48 -11.09 -9.40 -4.39
C MET A 48 -12.59 -9.45 -4.19
N ARG A 49 -13.23 -10.50 -4.70
CA ARG A 49 -14.65 -10.75 -4.48
C ARG A 49 -14.93 -11.04 -3.00
N SER A 50 -15.98 -10.44 -2.47
CA SER A 50 -16.46 -10.64 -1.10
C SER A 50 -17.96 -10.91 -1.07
N VAL A 51 -18.43 -11.56 -0.01
CA VAL A 51 -19.88 -11.74 0.26
C VAL A 51 -20.57 -10.40 0.51
N ASN A 52 -19.81 -9.38 0.95
CA ASN A 52 -20.30 -8.05 1.24
C ASN A 52 -20.37 -7.14 0.01
N ASP A 53 -19.85 -7.56 -1.16
CA ASP A 53 -19.86 -6.74 -2.39
C ASP A 53 -21.24 -6.14 -2.76
N PRO A 54 -22.40 -6.80 -2.51
CA PRO A 54 -23.71 -6.19 -2.79
C PRO A 54 -24.03 -4.91 -2.00
N ILE A 55 -23.40 -4.69 -0.85
CA ILE A 55 -23.65 -3.52 0.02
C ILE A 55 -22.54 -2.47 -0.05
N LEU A 56 -21.53 -2.67 -0.91
CA LEU A 56 -20.39 -1.78 -1.05
C LEU A 56 -20.52 -0.93 -2.33
N THR A 57 -19.93 0.27 -2.29
CA THR A 57 -19.91 1.18 -3.44
C THR A 57 -18.87 0.74 -4.47
N PHE A 58 -19.23 0.77 -5.75
CA PHE A 58 -18.30 0.55 -6.86
C PHE A 58 -18.53 1.61 -7.95
N PRO A 59 -17.49 1.96 -8.74
CA PRO A 59 -16.12 1.43 -8.69
C PRO A 59 -15.36 1.87 -7.43
N PHE A 60 -14.42 1.04 -6.97
CA PHE A 60 -13.54 1.37 -5.85
C PHE A 60 -12.70 2.60 -6.20
N SER A 61 -12.83 3.68 -5.44
CA SER A 61 -12.24 5.00 -5.75
C SER A 61 -11.36 5.56 -4.62
N TYR A 62 -11.16 4.80 -3.55
CA TYR A 62 -10.39 5.22 -2.39
C TYR A 62 -8.88 5.21 -2.69
N LYS A 63 -8.17 6.26 -2.25
CA LYS A 63 -6.71 6.37 -2.45
C LYS A 63 -6.01 5.23 -1.74
N VAL A 64 -5.08 4.58 -2.43
CA VAL A 64 -4.27 3.48 -1.89
C VAL A 64 -2.84 3.99 -1.72
N THR A 65 -2.29 3.83 -0.52
CA THR A 65 -0.92 4.19 -0.18
C THR A 65 -0.15 2.93 0.18
N PHE A 66 1.03 2.78 -0.43
CA PHE A 66 2.02 1.78 -0.08
C PHE A 66 3.14 2.41 0.74
N CYS A 67 3.62 1.66 1.72
CA CYS A 67 4.75 2.03 2.56
C CYS A 67 5.70 0.84 2.66
N LEU A 68 6.97 1.04 2.30
CA LEU A 68 8.07 0.14 2.64
C LEU A 68 8.80 0.72 3.85
N TYR A 69 8.82 -0.04 4.94
CA TYR A 69 9.41 0.42 6.19
C TYR A 69 10.93 0.46 6.13
N ASP A 70 11.47 1.63 6.44
CA ASP A 70 12.83 1.80 6.95
C ASP A 70 12.87 1.24 8.39
N GLN A 71 13.71 0.23 8.60
CA GLN A 71 13.87 -0.50 9.85
C GLN A 71 14.94 0.11 10.77
N THR A 72 15.44 1.31 10.46
CA THR A 72 16.38 2.08 11.27
C THR A 72 15.67 3.17 12.09
N PRO A 73 16.32 3.75 13.11
CA PRO A 73 15.77 4.88 13.86
C PRO A 73 15.46 6.12 13.00
N ALA A 74 15.98 6.19 11.78
CA ALA A 74 15.71 7.32 10.88
C ALA A 74 14.27 7.34 10.33
N GLN A 75 13.58 6.19 10.33
CA GLN A 75 12.19 6.03 9.87
C GLN A 75 11.89 6.70 8.51
N ARG A 76 12.85 6.67 7.58
CA ARG A 76 12.71 7.23 6.22
C ARG A 76 12.00 6.26 5.31
N HIS A 77 10.75 5.95 5.65
CA HIS A 77 9.93 5.02 4.89
C HIS A 77 9.74 5.47 3.44
N ILE A 78 9.70 4.52 2.51
CA ILE A 78 9.34 4.81 1.12
C ILE A 78 7.83 4.75 1.00
N ILE A 79 7.24 5.88 0.65
CA ILE A 79 5.79 6.07 0.60
C ILE A 79 5.42 6.48 -0.82
N ASP A 80 4.54 5.71 -1.45
CA ASP A 80 3.97 6.08 -2.73
C ASP A 80 2.48 5.71 -2.76
N SER A 81 1.69 6.44 -3.52
CA SER A 81 0.24 6.30 -3.52
C SER A 81 -0.35 6.50 -4.91
N PHE A 82 -1.48 5.86 -5.16
CA PHE A 82 -2.25 6.09 -6.37
C PHE A 82 -3.73 6.28 -6.03
N ARG A 83 -4.44 7.03 -6.88
CA ARG A 83 -5.90 7.06 -6.88
C ARG A 83 -6.40 6.08 -7.96
N PRO A 84 -7.29 5.13 -7.61
CA PRO A 84 -7.86 4.21 -8.58
C PRO A 84 -8.46 4.91 -9.80
N ASP A 85 -8.17 4.40 -11.00
CA ASP A 85 -8.89 4.80 -12.22
C ASP A 85 -10.25 4.10 -12.27
N THR A 86 -11.33 4.85 -12.06
CA THR A 86 -12.70 4.33 -12.01
C THR A 86 -13.19 3.75 -13.35
N LYS A 87 -12.46 3.96 -14.46
CA LYS A 87 -12.73 3.33 -15.76
C LYS A 87 -12.04 1.97 -15.90
N SER A 88 -11.01 1.69 -15.10
CA SER A 88 -10.27 0.44 -15.17
C SER A 88 -11.09 -0.73 -14.62
N SER A 89 -10.95 -1.89 -15.26
CA SER A 89 -11.54 -3.15 -14.80
C SER A 89 -10.97 -3.61 -13.45
N SER A 90 -9.77 -3.14 -13.06
CA SER A 90 -9.15 -3.43 -11.76
C SER A 90 -10.01 -3.02 -10.57
N PHE A 91 -10.83 -1.98 -10.71
CA PHE A 91 -11.56 -1.35 -9.61
C PHE A 91 -13.08 -1.46 -9.74
N GLN A 92 -13.57 -2.16 -10.76
CA GLN A 92 -14.99 -2.49 -10.87
C GLN A 92 -15.37 -3.54 -9.82
N ARG A 93 -16.68 -3.71 -9.60
CA ARG A 93 -17.21 -4.80 -8.78
C ARG A 93 -16.65 -6.15 -9.26
N PRO A 94 -15.98 -6.93 -8.41
CA PRO A 94 -15.38 -8.19 -8.81
C PRO A 94 -16.41 -9.19 -9.37
N ARG A 95 -16.08 -9.77 -10.53
CA ARG A 95 -16.87 -10.86 -11.16
C ARG A 95 -16.19 -12.22 -11.00
N SER A 96 -14.87 -12.22 -10.81
CA SER A 96 -14.01 -13.35 -10.47
C SER A 96 -13.46 -13.18 -9.05
N ASP A 97 -12.75 -14.19 -8.52
CA ASP A 97 -12.14 -14.12 -7.18
C ASP A 97 -11.24 -12.90 -6.98
N MET A 98 -10.59 -12.46 -8.06
CA MET A 98 -9.69 -11.32 -8.09
C MET A 98 -9.89 -10.52 -9.36
N ASN A 99 -9.83 -9.20 -9.23
CA ASN A 99 -9.64 -8.31 -10.37
C ASN A 99 -8.17 -8.28 -10.81
N ILE A 100 -7.92 -7.65 -11.95
CA ILE A 100 -6.56 -7.37 -12.43
C ILE A 100 -5.85 -6.48 -11.43
N ALA A 101 -4.64 -6.88 -11.03
CA ALA A 101 -3.81 -6.13 -10.08
C ALA A 101 -3.46 -4.74 -10.64
N SER A 102 -3.47 -3.72 -9.79
CA SER A 102 -3.11 -2.34 -10.16
C SER A 102 -2.30 -1.69 -9.04
N GLY A 103 -1.32 -0.87 -9.39
CA GLY A 103 -0.36 -0.34 -8.43
C GLY A 103 0.83 0.32 -9.12
N ILE A 104 2.02 0.13 -8.56
CA ILE A 104 3.21 0.92 -8.87
C ILE A 104 4.31 -0.02 -9.40
N PRO A 105 4.49 -0.11 -10.74
CA PRO A 105 5.52 -0.97 -11.33
C PRO A 105 6.93 -0.62 -10.86
N LYS A 106 7.25 0.67 -10.74
CA LYS A 106 8.56 1.16 -10.30
C LYS A 106 8.51 1.64 -8.85
N PHE A 107 8.05 0.79 -7.93
CA PHE A 107 7.83 1.19 -6.55
C PHE A 107 9.14 1.44 -5.78
N PHE A 108 10.14 0.55 -5.93
CA PHE A 108 11.43 0.73 -5.24
C PHE A 108 12.61 0.21 -6.08
N PRO A 109 13.70 0.96 -6.27
CA PRO A 109 14.84 0.49 -7.07
C PRO A 109 15.56 -0.72 -6.44
N LEU A 110 15.86 -1.75 -7.24
CA LEU A 110 16.54 -2.95 -6.74
C LEU A 110 17.97 -2.67 -6.29
N GLU A 111 18.64 -1.72 -6.93
CA GLU A 111 19.99 -1.28 -6.55
C GLU A 111 20.04 -0.75 -5.11
N MET A 112 18.93 -0.25 -4.57
CA MET A 112 18.87 0.22 -3.18
C MET A 112 18.75 -0.93 -2.19
N ILE A 113 18.06 -2.03 -2.54
CA ILE A 113 17.98 -3.24 -1.73
C ILE A 113 19.34 -3.95 -1.70
N GLN A 114 20.07 -3.96 -2.81
CA GLN A 114 21.33 -4.70 -2.95
C GLN A 114 22.52 -4.11 -2.18
N LYS A 115 22.37 -2.93 -1.57
CA LYS A 115 23.42 -2.32 -0.76
C LYS A 115 23.55 -3.08 0.57
N GLU A 116 24.79 -3.33 1.00
CA GLU A 116 25.11 -4.08 2.24
C GLU A 116 24.43 -3.50 3.50
N GLU A 117 24.19 -2.19 3.54
CA GLU A 117 23.54 -1.51 4.66
C GLU A 117 22.15 -0.96 4.32
N ASN A 118 21.42 -1.58 3.38
CA ASN A 118 20.09 -1.09 3.04
C ASN A 118 19.17 -1.08 4.29
N PRO A 119 18.42 0.01 4.53
CA PRO A 119 17.61 0.14 5.74
C PRO A 119 16.29 -0.64 5.67
N TYR A 120 15.93 -1.19 4.50
CA TYR A 120 14.60 -1.73 4.23
C TYR A 120 14.51 -3.25 4.40
N VAL A 121 15.65 -3.94 4.38
CA VAL A 121 15.78 -5.39 4.61
C VAL A 121 16.74 -5.62 5.77
N ARG A 122 16.24 -6.23 6.85
CA ARG A 122 17.02 -6.63 8.03
C ARG A 122 16.58 -8.05 8.40
N ASP A 123 17.52 -8.89 8.81
CA ASP A 123 17.27 -10.29 9.15
C ASP A 123 16.45 -11.03 8.07
N ASP A 124 16.86 -10.85 6.81
CA ASP A 124 16.19 -11.40 5.61
C ASP A 124 14.69 -11.07 5.51
N THR A 125 14.27 -9.97 6.14
CA THR A 125 12.87 -9.60 6.30
C THR A 125 12.62 -8.17 5.85
N MET A 126 11.50 -7.95 5.15
CA MET A 126 10.99 -6.64 4.78
C MET A 126 9.55 -6.45 5.24
N PHE A 127 9.18 -5.21 5.57
CA PHE A 127 7.81 -4.88 5.99
C PHE A 127 7.16 -3.91 5.01
N ILE A 128 5.99 -4.30 4.50
CA ILE A 128 5.18 -3.48 3.61
C ILE A 128 3.83 -3.23 4.28
N LYS A 129 3.42 -1.97 4.36
CA LYS A 129 2.08 -1.56 4.80
C LYS A 129 1.29 -1.00 3.62
N ILE A 130 0.03 -1.39 3.55
CA ILE A 130 -0.94 -0.85 2.60
C ILE A 130 -2.02 -0.15 3.40
N MET A 131 -2.29 1.11 3.06
CA MET A 131 -3.36 1.89 3.64
C MET A 131 -4.37 2.24 2.56
N VAL A 132 -5.65 2.03 2.85
CA VAL A 132 -6.76 2.52 2.05
C VAL A 132 -7.37 3.69 2.78
N ASP A 133 -7.41 4.84 2.11
CA ASP A 133 -7.87 6.09 2.67
C ASP A 133 -9.36 6.30 2.41
N PHE A 134 -10.17 6.05 3.43
CA PHE A 134 -11.63 6.23 3.41
C PHE A 134 -12.07 7.63 3.85
N GLU A 135 -11.16 8.45 4.37
CA GLU A 135 -11.44 9.76 4.99
C GLU A 135 -10.81 10.93 4.21
N ASP A 136 -10.23 10.66 3.04
CA ASP A 136 -9.44 11.61 2.24
C ASP A 136 -8.37 12.35 3.08
N MET A 137 -7.61 11.59 3.86
CA MET A 137 -6.50 12.09 4.66
C MET A 137 -5.53 12.97 3.85
N GLN A 138 -5.22 14.14 4.41
CA GLN A 138 -4.26 15.08 3.83
C GLN A 138 -2.90 14.39 3.65
N LYS A 139 -2.31 14.50 2.44
CA LYS A 139 -1.02 13.85 2.12
C LYS A 139 0.11 14.24 3.10
N THR A 140 0.06 15.45 3.64
CA THR A 140 1.03 15.96 4.63
C THR A 140 1.04 15.17 5.94
N LEU A 141 -0.06 14.48 6.28
CA LEU A 141 -0.18 13.65 7.48
C LEU A 141 0.33 12.22 7.27
N LEU A 142 0.53 11.78 6.02
CA LEU A 142 0.95 10.40 5.73
C LEU A 142 2.27 10.01 6.43
N PRO A 143 3.33 10.85 6.45
CA PRO A 143 4.55 10.51 7.19
C PRO A 143 4.28 10.26 8.67
N TYR A 144 3.47 11.10 9.31
CA TYR A 144 3.10 10.94 10.72
C TYR A 144 2.27 9.67 10.95
N ALA A 145 1.23 9.45 10.14
CA ALA A 145 0.36 8.27 10.26
C ALA A 145 1.14 6.94 10.08
N LEU A 146 2.22 6.97 9.30
CA LEU A 146 3.04 5.79 9.02
C LEU A 146 4.14 5.54 10.05
N THR A 147 4.55 6.54 10.83
CA THR A 147 5.48 6.38 11.96
C THR A 147 4.79 5.94 13.26
N LEU A 148 3.46 6.03 13.32
CA LEU A 148 2.70 5.47 14.44
C LEU A 148 2.98 3.97 14.58
N ASN A 149 3.15 3.53 15.83
CA ASN A 149 3.37 2.12 16.13
C ASN A 149 2.17 1.30 15.61
N PRO A 150 2.38 0.39 14.64
CA PRO A 150 1.29 -0.37 14.04
C PRO A 150 0.61 -1.34 15.02
N GLY A 151 1.25 -1.64 16.16
CA GLY A 151 0.67 -2.44 17.25
C GLY A 151 -0.35 -1.69 18.12
N LEU A 152 -0.51 -0.37 17.96
CA LEU A 152 -1.56 0.38 18.65
C LEU A 152 -2.94 0.00 18.12
N PRO A 153 -3.99 -0.03 18.97
CA PRO A 153 -5.37 -0.21 18.49
C PRO A 153 -5.74 0.83 17.43
N THR A 154 -6.51 0.43 16.42
CA THR A 154 -6.87 1.30 15.28
C THR A 154 -7.48 2.64 15.71
N HIS A 155 -8.38 2.62 16.70
CA HIS A 155 -9.02 3.82 17.22
C HIS A 155 -8.02 4.79 17.87
N VAL A 156 -6.94 4.28 18.49
CA VAL A 156 -5.86 5.09 19.06
C VAL A 156 -5.03 5.71 17.95
N GLN A 157 -4.69 4.94 16.90
CA GLN A 157 -3.99 5.49 15.74
C GLN A 157 -4.81 6.61 15.10
N GLN A 158 -6.12 6.42 14.92
CA GLN A 158 -7.04 7.42 14.37
C GLN A 158 -7.11 8.68 15.24
N SER A 159 -7.21 8.55 16.57
CA SER A 159 -7.25 9.73 17.46
C SER A 159 -5.97 10.54 17.38
N MET A 160 -4.80 9.87 17.31
CA MET A 160 -3.51 10.55 17.18
C MET A 160 -3.38 11.29 15.84
N ILE A 161 -3.80 10.66 14.74
CA ILE A 161 -3.80 11.30 13.41
C ILE A 161 -4.71 12.53 13.40
N LYS A 162 -5.89 12.43 14.02
CA LYS A 162 -6.84 13.55 14.10
C LYS A 162 -6.28 14.71 14.93
N GLN A 163 -5.66 14.43 16.08
CA GLN A 163 -5.02 15.46 16.91
C GLN A 163 -3.89 16.15 16.16
N GLU A 164 -3.04 15.41 15.43
CA GLU A 164 -1.98 15.98 14.60
C GLU A 164 -2.54 16.88 13.49
N ALA A 165 -3.64 16.46 12.85
CA ALA A 165 -4.32 17.27 11.84
C ALA A 165 -4.82 18.60 12.40
N GLU A 166 -5.44 18.57 13.59
CA GLU A 166 -5.95 19.76 14.28
C GLU A 166 -4.80 20.70 14.69
N GLN A 167 -3.70 20.17 15.23
CA GLN A 167 -2.52 20.96 15.61
C GLN A 167 -1.90 21.67 14.40
N ARG A 168 -1.75 20.96 13.27
CA ARG A 168 -1.20 21.57 12.04
C ARG A 168 -2.14 22.61 11.44
N TYR A 169 -3.45 22.42 11.56
CA TYR A 169 -4.42 23.40 11.10
C TYR A 169 -4.31 24.71 11.89
N GLN A 170 -4.17 24.62 13.22
CA GLN A 170 -4.02 25.78 14.10
C GLN A 170 -2.69 26.53 13.90
N GLN A 171 -1.64 25.86 13.41
CA GLN A 171 -0.33 26.46 13.13
C GLN A 171 -0.22 27.09 11.74
N LYS A 172 -1.24 26.97 10.88
CA LYS A 172 -1.22 27.65 9.57
C LYS A 172 -1.37 29.16 9.78
N PRO A 173 -0.51 30.00 9.17
CA PRO A 173 -0.71 31.44 9.20
C PRO A 173 -2.07 31.79 8.56
N PRO A 174 -2.77 32.83 9.05
CA PRO A 174 -3.96 33.33 8.40
C PRO A 174 -3.60 33.84 6.99
N ASP A 175 -4.44 33.49 6.02
CA ASP A 175 -4.34 33.96 4.62
C ASP A 175 -4.51 35.48 4.50
#